data_AF-Q7T3R0-F1
#
_entry.id   AF-Q7T3R0-F1
#
_cell.length_a   1.000
_cell.length_b   1.000
_cell.length_c   1.000
_cell.angle_alpha   90.00
_cell.angle_beta   90.00
_cell.angle_gamma   90.00
#
_symmetry.space_group_name_H-M   'P 1'
#
loop_
_entity.id
_entity.type
_entity.pdbx_description
1 polymer ?
#
loop_
_entity_poly.entity_id
_entity_poly.type
_entity_poly.pdbx_seq_one_letter_code
_entity_poly.pdbx_strand_id
1 'polypeptide(L)'
;EFYKTFQDEIGELYKNPSTSKEERKRWQAMLDKHLRMKMNLKPVMRLNGNFARNVMTKETVEAVCELIPSERRREILKELMHLYLQMKPVWRSTFPTRECPELLCQYSCNSQRFAELLRTEFKHRY
;
A
#
# COMPACT_ATOMS: atom_id res chain seq x y z
N GLU A 1 -1.82 -6.26 5.00
CA GLU A 1 -2.80 -5.39 4.32
C GLU A 1 -2.28 -4.79 3.03
N PHE A 2 -1.45 -3.74 3.02
CA PHE A 2 -1.00 -3.09 1.76
C PHE A 2 -0.49 -4.03 0.66
N TYR A 3 0.33 -5.03 1.01
CA TYR A 3 0.83 -5.99 0.02
C TYR A 3 -0.31 -6.79 -0.67
N LYS A 4 -1.37 -7.13 0.07
CA LYS A 4 -2.57 -7.75 -0.51
C LYS A 4 -3.37 -6.73 -1.33
N THR A 5 -3.50 -5.48 -0.86
CA THR A 5 -4.12 -4.40 -1.63
C THR A 5 -3.43 -4.23 -2.99
N PHE A 6 -2.11 -4.27 -3.05
CA PHE A 6 -1.36 -4.20 -4.32
C PHE A 6 -1.70 -5.36 -5.26
N GLN A 7 -1.82 -6.59 -4.73
CA GLN A 7 -2.24 -7.75 -5.53
C GLN A 7 -3.65 -7.56 -6.09
N ASP A 8 -4.55 -7.00 -5.28
CA ASP A 8 -5.94 -6.77 -5.65
C ASP A 8 -6.10 -5.67 -6.70
N GLU A 9 -5.30 -4.60 -6.60
CA GLU A 9 -5.28 -3.52 -7.60
C GLU A 9 -4.72 -3.99 -8.95
N ILE A 10 -3.68 -4.83 -8.95
CA ILE A 10 -3.13 -5.44 -10.18
C ILE A 10 -4.17 -6.32 -10.87
N GLY A 11 -4.97 -7.03 -10.08
CA GLY A 11 -6.03 -7.90 -10.57
C GLY A 11 -7.35 -7.21 -10.89
N GLU A 12 -7.45 -5.90 -10.68
CA GLU A 12 -8.69 -5.13 -10.77
C GLU A 12 -9.88 -5.81 -10.05
N LEU A 13 -9.65 -6.32 -8.84
CA LEU A 13 -10.64 -7.09 -8.06
C LEU A 13 -11.95 -6.31 -7.80
N TYR A 14 -11.90 -4.98 -7.87
CA TYR A 14 -13.08 -4.11 -7.80
C TYR A 14 -14.06 -4.31 -8.98
N LYS A 15 -13.59 -4.81 -10.13
CA LYS A 15 -14.42 -5.16 -11.30
C LYS A 15 -14.85 -6.62 -11.28
N ASN A 16 -13.92 -7.51 -10.94
CA ASN A 16 -14.12 -8.96 -11.03
C ASN A 16 -13.96 -9.59 -9.64
N PRO A 17 -15.01 -9.67 -8.82
CA PRO A 17 -14.90 -10.21 -7.46
C PRO A 17 -14.67 -11.74 -7.42
N SER A 18 -15.02 -12.47 -8.49
CA SER A 18 -14.99 -13.94 -8.56
C SER A 18 -13.71 -14.50 -9.20
N THR A 19 -12.53 -14.04 -8.74
CA THR A 19 -11.23 -14.48 -9.27
C THR A 19 -10.84 -15.86 -8.76
N SER A 20 -10.27 -16.68 -9.62
CA SER A 20 -9.74 -17.99 -9.25
C SER A 20 -8.48 -17.89 -8.36
N LYS A 21 -8.16 -18.97 -7.65
CA LYS A 21 -6.90 -19.06 -6.87
C LYS A 21 -5.66 -18.97 -7.77
N GLU A 22 -5.76 -19.40 -9.01
CA GLU A 22 -4.67 -19.41 -9.99
C GLU A 22 -4.34 -18.00 -10.47
N GLU A 23 -5.36 -17.18 -10.75
CA GLU A 23 -5.18 -15.77 -11.11
C GLU A 23 -4.54 -14.97 -9.98
N ARG A 24 -4.98 -15.19 -8.73
CA ARG A 24 -4.35 -14.53 -7.57
C ARG A 24 -2.88 -14.89 -7.42
N LYS A 25 -2.51 -16.16 -7.66
CA LYS A 25 -1.10 -16.58 -7.69
C LYS A 25 -0.33 -15.91 -8.82
N ARG A 26 -0.95 -15.72 -9.99
CA ARG A 26 -0.35 -15.03 -11.13
C ARG A 26 -0.06 -13.56 -10.82
N TRP A 27 -0.99 -12.85 -10.19
CA TRP A 27 -0.79 -11.45 -9.79
C TRP A 27 0.25 -11.29 -8.69
N GLN A 28 0.26 -12.22 -7.72
CA GLN A 28 1.33 -12.27 -6.72
C GLN A 28 2.71 -12.43 -7.38
N ALA A 29 2.86 -13.39 -8.29
CA ALA A 29 4.12 -13.62 -9.00
C ALA A 29 4.53 -12.40 -9.87
N MET A 30 3.56 -11.71 -10.47
CA MET A 30 3.79 -10.49 -11.25
C MET A 30 4.30 -9.36 -10.35
N LEU A 31 3.65 -9.12 -9.21
CA LEU A 31 4.07 -8.13 -8.22
C LEU A 31 5.50 -8.43 -7.72
N ASP A 32 5.75 -9.67 -7.32
CA ASP A 32 7.07 -10.09 -6.81
C ASP A 32 8.18 -9.93 -7.85
N LYS A 33 7.91 -10.29 -9.11
CA LYS A 33 8.86 -10.09 -10.21
C LYS A 33 9.16 -8.60 -10.41
N HIS A 34 8.14 -7.76 -10.40
CA HIS A 34 8.30 -6.33 -10.62
C HIS A 34 9.06 -5.65 -9.47
N LEU A 35 8.71 -5.95 -8.22
CA LEU A 35 9.43 -5.45 -7.03
C LEU A 35 10.88 -5.92 -7.00
N ARG A 36 11.15 -7.15 -7.44
CA ARG A 36 12.54 -7.64 -7.58
C ARG A 36 13.31 -6.87 -8.64
N MET A 37 12.70 -6.55 -9.77
CA MET A 37 13.39 -5.84 -10.86
C MET A 37 13.63 -4.36 -10.53
N LYS A 38 12.65 -3.66 -9.95
CA LYS A 38 12.71 -2.22 -9.67
C LYS A 38 13.41 -1.88 -8.36
N MET A 39 13.16 -2.68 -7.32
CA MET A 39 13.57 -2.37 -5.94
C MET A 39 14.58 -3.38 -5.37
N ASN A 40 15.00 -4.38 -6.17
CA ASN A 40 15.82 -5.51 -5.71
C ASN A 40 15.23 -6.26 -4.49
N LEU A 41 13.91 -6.21 -4.32
CA LEU A 41 13.23 -6.88 -3.20
C LEU A 41 13.00 -8.35 -3.52
N LYS A 42 13.59 -9.23 -2.71
CA LYS A 42 13.37 -10.68 -2.82
C LYS A 42 11.98 -11.02 -2.27
N PRO A 43 11.20 -11.86 -2.96
CA PRO A 43 9.92 -12.33 -2.44
C PRO A 43 10.13 -13.13 -1.15
N VAL A 44 9.21 -12.96 -0.20
CA VAL A 44 9.23 -13.63 1.09
C VAL A 44 7.96 -14.45 1.28
N MET A 45 8.09 -15.68 1.77
CA MET A 45 6.94 -16.54 2.11
C MET A 45 6.14 -15.97 3.28
N ARG A 46 6.84 -15.39 4.26
CA ARG A 46 6.25 -14.73 5.43
C ARG A 46 6.78 -13.31 5.51
N LEU A 47 5.86 -12.34 5.55
CA LEU A 47 6.18 -10.93 5.73
C LEU A 47 6.96 -10.75 7.04
N ASN A 48 8.11 -10.10 6.94
CA ASN A 48 8.95 -9.72 8.09
C ASN A 48 9.08 -8.19 8.18
N GLY A 49 9.58 -7.71 9.32
CA GLY A 49 9.70 -6.27 9.56
C GLY A 49 10.64 -5.55 8.60
N ASN A 50 11.66 -6.23 8.05
CA ASN A 50 12.59 -5.64 7.08
C ASN A 50 11.91 -5.45 5.73
N PHE A 51 11.21 -6.48 5.27
CA PHE A 51 10.41 -6.43 4.05
C PHE A 51 9.30 -5.37 4.16
N ALA A 52 8.59 -5.31 5.29
CA ALA A 52 7.57 -4.29 5.53
C ALA A 52 8.15 -2.87 5.48
N ARG A 53 9.35 -2.64 6.01
CA ARG A 53 10.02 -1.33 5.91
C ARG A 53 10.32 -0.93 4.48
N ASN A 54 10.73 -1.88 3.64
CA ASN A 54 11.07 -1.59 2.25
C ASN A 54 9.84 -1.40 1.36
N VAL A 55 8.76 -2.16 1.61
CA VAL A 55 7.50 -2.06 0.86
C VAL A 55 6.71 -0.80 1.20
N MET A 56 6.82 -0.31 2.43
CA MET A 56 6.11 0.89 2.89
C MET A 56 6.89 2.16 2.53
N THR A 57 7.07 2.39 1.23
CA THR A 57 7.80 3.52 0.64
C THR A 57 7.03 4.09 -0.55
N LYS A 58 7.28 5.38 -0.85
CA LYS A 58 6.69 6.05 -2.02
C LYS A 58 7.11 5.37 -3.33
N GLU A 59 8.39 5.02 -3.42
CA GLU A 59 8.98 4.29 -4.56
C GLU A 59 8.27 2.96 -4.85
N THR A 60 7.92 2.21 -3.80
CA THR A 60 7.19 0.94 -3.97
C THR A 60 5.82 1.18 -4.59
N VAL A 61 5.09 2.20 -4.13
CA VAL A 61 3.77 2.51 -4.70
C VAL A 61 3.89 3.00 -6.13
N GLU A 62 4.92 3.78 -6.47
CA GLU A 62 5.16 4.21 -7.84
C GLU A 62 5.43 3.01 -8.76
N ALA A 63 6.27 2.06 -8.33
CA ALA A 63 6.50 0.82 -9.07
C ALA A 63 5.21 0.00 -9.23
N VAL A 64 4.41 -0.15 -8.16
CA VAL A 64 3.12 -0.87 -8.24
C VAL A 64 2.14 -0.14 -9.18
N CYS A 65 2.15 1.19 -9.21
CA CYS A 65 1.30 1.96 -10.11
C CYS A 65 1.59 1.68 -11.59
N GLU A 66 2.82 1.31 -11.96
CA GLU A 66 3.16 0.90 -13.33
C GLU A 66 2.38 -0.35 -13.78
N LEU A 67 2.00 -1.22 -12.84
CA LEU A 67 1.27 -2.46 -13.11
C LEU A 67 -0.26 -2.29 -13.13
N ILE A 68 -0.78 -1.19 -12.59
CA ILE A 68 -2.22 -0.94 -12.48
C ILE A 68 -2.69 -0.25 -13.77
N PRO A 69 -3.72 -0.74 -14.49
CA PRO A 69 -4.18 -0.10 -15.73
C PRO A 69 -4.86 1.26 -15.51
N SER A 70 -5.65 1.42 -14.45
CA SER A 70 -6.48 2.60 -14.21
C SER A 70 -5.69 3.73 -13.54
N GLU A 71 -5.62 4.90 -14.19
CA GLU A 71 -4.98 6.09 -13.62
C GLU A 71 -5.63 6.57 -12.32
N ARG A 72 -6.97 6.59 -12.25
CA ARG A 72 -7.70 6.92 -11.02
C ARG A 72 -7.28 6.02 -9.86
N ARG A 73 -7.15 4.71 -10.08
CA ARG A 73 -6.72 3.77 -9.03
C ARG A 73 -5.27 4.01 -8.62
N ARG A 74 -4.38 4.37 -9.55
CA ARG A 74 -3.00 4.76 -9.23
C ARG A 74 -2.97 5.96 -8.29
N GLU A 75 -3.77 6.99 -8.55
CA GLU A 75 -3.84 8.19 -7.71
C GLU A 75 -4.37 7.88 -6.30
N ILE A 76 -5.45 7.11 -6.21
CA ILE A 76 -6.01 6.67 -4.92
C ILE A 76 -4.97 5.88 -4.11
N LEU A 77 -4.24 4.97 -4.76
CA LEU A 77 -3.22 4.17 -4.08
C LEU A 77 -2.04 5.04 -3.61
N LYS A 78 -1.66 6.06 -4.40
CA LYS A 78 -0.66 7.06 -4.03
C LYS A 78 -1.11 7.90 -2.83
N GLU A 79 -2.36 8.36 -2.82
CA GLU A 79 -2.93 9.10 -1.69
C GLU A 79 -2.94 8.24 -0.42
N LEU A 80 -3.40 6.97 -0.53
CA LEU A 80 -3.43 6.04 0.60
C LEU A 80 -2.04 5.84 1.21
N MET A 81 -1.02 5.60 0.37
CA MET A 81 0.35 5.43 0.84
C MET A 81 0.93 6.74 1.38
N HIS A 82 0.62 7.88 0.76
CA HIS A 82 1.05 9.18 1.25
C HIS A 82 0.56 9.42 2.68
N LEU A 83 -0.74 9.24 2.92
CA LEU A 83 -1.34 9.35 4.26
C LEU A 83 -0.70 8.38 5.25
N TYR A 84 -0.47 7.13 4.83
CA TYR A 84 0.22 6.15 5.68
C TYR A 84 1.64 6.61 6.06
N LEU A 85 2.40 7.18 5.11
CA LEU A 85 3.74 7.70 5.36
C LEU A 85 3.74 8.94 6.25
N GLN A 86 2.71 9.79 6.20
CA GLN A 86 2.56 10.93 7.12
C GLN A 86 2.26 10.48 8.55
N MET A 87 1.47 9.41 8.71
CA MET A 87 1.11 8.92 10.05
C MET A 87 2.20 8.01 10.65
N LYS A 88 2.95 7.28 9.82
CA LYS A 88 3.94 6.28 10.25
C LYS A 88 4.99 6.77 11.25
N PRO A 89 5.57 7.98 11.13
CA PRO A 89 6.53 8.50 12.10
C PRO A 89 5.95 8.58 13.51
N VAL A 90 4.66 8.91 13.65
CA VAL A 90 4.02 9.16 14.96
C VAL A 90 4.10 7.94 15.88
N TRP A 91 3.87 6.73 15.36
CA TRP A 91 3.96 5.48 16.14
C TRP A 91 5.32 4.77 16.02
N ARG A 92 6.26 5.32 15.25
CA ARG A 92 7.62 4.75 15.08
C ARG A 92 8.69 5.53 15.84
N SER A 93 8.48 6.82 16.04
CA SER A 93 9.32 7.71 16.83
C SER A 93 9.35 7.30 18.30
N THR A 94 10.47 7.55 18.97
CA THR A 94 10.57 7.34 20.42
C THR A 94 9.89 8.49 21.16
N PHE A 95 9.95 9.71 20.62
CA PHE A 95 9.33 10.90 21.22
C PHE A 95 8.60 11.75 20.16
N PRO A 96 7.38 11.36 19.74
CA PRO A 96 6.69 12.03 18.62
C PRO A 96 6.40 13.51 18.88
N THR A 97 6.21 13.92 20.14
CA THR A 97 6.00 15.32 20.54
C THR A 97 7.21 16.22 20.26
N ARG A 98 8.41 15.66 20.12
CA ARG A 98 9.64 16.39 19.79
C ARG A 98 10.13 16.11 18.38
N GLU A 99 10.04 14.86 17.94
CA GLU A 99 10.61 14.40 16.66
C GLU A 99 9.69 14.68 15.47
N CYS A 100 8.36 14.66 15.67
CA CYS A 100 7.39 14.90 14.60
C CYS A 100 6.10 15.60 15.12
N PRO A 101 6.21 16.78 15.76
CA PRO A 101 5.07 17.47 16.37
C PRO A 101 3.97 17.83 15.36
N GLU A 102 4.34 18.22 14.15
CA GLU A 102 3.38 18.56 13.08
C GLU A 102 2.56 17.34 12.64
N LEU A 103 3.23 16.21 12.41
CA LEU A 103 2.57 14.95 12.03
C LEU A 103 1.69 14.42 13.15
N LEU A 104 2.11 14.59 14.41
CA LEU A 104 1.32 14.24 15.57
C LEU A 104 0.04 15.09 15.65
N CYS A 105 0.13 16.40 15.40
CA CYS A 105 -1.02 17.30 15.38
C CYS A 105 -2.01 16.93 14.26
N GLN A 106 -1.50 16.58 13.08
CA GLN A 106 -2.33 16.21 11.91
C GLN A 106 -2.84 14.78 11.95
N TYR A 107 -2.37 13.94 12.88
CA TYR A 107 -2.65 12.51 12.91
C TYR A 107 -4.16 12.18 12.88
N SER A 108 -4.96 12.91 13.66
CA SER A 108 -6.41 12.71 13.72
C SER A 108 -7.07 12.98 12.37
N CYS A 109 -6.68 14.06 11.69
CA CYS A 109 -7.20 14.39 10.35
C CYS A 109 -6.75 13.34 9.31
N ASN A 110 -5.46 12.99 9.32
CA ASN A 110 -4.88 12.02 8.39
C ASN A 110 -5.51 10.62 8.55
N SER A 111 -5.77 10.18 9.78
CA SER A 111 -6.40 8.89 10.06
C SER A 111 -7.88 8.85 9.66
N GLN A 112 -8.62 9.95 9.84
CA GLN A 112 -9.99 10.09 9.35
C GLN A 112 -10.05 10.01 7.82
N ARG A 113 -9.20 10.77 7.13
CA ARG A 113 -9.11 10.73 5.66
C ARG A 113 -8.70 9.36 5.14
N PHE A 114 -7.75 8.71 5.81
CA PHE A 114 -7.31 7.36 5.47
C PHE A 114 -8.47 6.35 5.58
N ALA A 115 -9.23 6.40 6.68
CA ALA A 115 -10.40 5.54 6.89
C ALA A 115 -11.51 5.82 5.86
N GLU A 116 -11.75 7.09 5.52
CA GLU A 116 -12.69 7.49 4.49
C GLU A 116 -12.31 6.90 3.12
N LEU A 117 -11.03 6.99 2.75
CA LEU A 117 -10.50 6.47 1.49
C LEU A 117 -10.68 4.94 1.42
N LEU A 118 -10.38 4.23 2.50
CA LEU A 118 -10.61 2.78 2.58
C LEU A 118 -12.09 2.42 2.42
N ARG A 119 -12.99 3.14 3.11
CA ARG A 119 -14.44 2.91 3.08
C ARG A 119 -15.05 3.17 1.70
N THR A 120 -14.56 4.17 0.97
CA THR A 120 -15.13 4.61 -0.30
C THR A 120 -14.53 3.87 -1.47
N GLU A 121 -13.20 3.88 -1.59
CA GLU A 121 -12.48 3.39 -2.76
C GLU A 121 -12.03 1.92 -2.61
N PHE A 122 -11.99 1.38 -1.39
CA PHE A 122 -11.61 -0.03 -1.12
C PHE A 122 -12.74 -0.85 -0.50
N LYS A 123 -14.00 -0.44 -0.71
CA LYS A 123 -15.22 -1.14 -0.22
C LYS A 123 -15.31 -2.62 -0.60
N HIS A 124 -14.68 -3.01 -1.71
CA HIS A 124 -14.63 -4.42 -2.13
C HIS A 124 -13.80 -5.30 -1.17
N ARG A 125 -13.03 -4.68 -0.27
CA ARG A 125 -12.12 -5.34 0.68
C ARG A 125 -12.48 -5.05 2.14
N TYR A 126 -13.03 -3.88 2.45
CA TYR A 126 -13.38 -3.40 3.79
C TYR A 126 -14.87 -3.07 3.89
#